data_AF-A0A2K2VSX7-F1
#
_entry.id   AF-A0A2K2VSX7-F1
#
_cell.length_a   1.000
_cell.length_b   1.000
_cell.length_c   1.000
_cell.angle_alpha   90.00
_cell.angle_beta   90.00
_cell.angle_gamma   90.00
#
_symmetry.space_group_name_H-M   'P 1'
#
loop_
_entity.id
_entity.type
_entity.pdbx_description
1 polymer ?
#
loop_
_entity_poly.entity_id
_entity_poly.type
_entity_poly.pdbx_seq_one_letter_code
_entity_poly.pdbx_strand_id
1 'polypeptide(L)'
;KARTERLDLKQLSGLFPPLKDLELAGILDMNIDFHYPHADPGKSMFSGTVKTSGIGFRLAAQDLTITEGDGDIQLAGNTVILKDMTLKANDQKMSLSGQVTNFREPTARLQAKSANLNVDRLLVPTKSTGTEAKPSSKPPAEKEGTPKSGEPAKTEEPAKKKAGKSELPPLLRKLTAQVQAEATRGQYRGQEFQNFTFRADYERGVLKSHEFDVLIGGGRIQTKGSADLRNPERIPFTVEPDISAVRLESIASLLNTDKISVQAPLTMTGRLQGRTGSKKDLLASLRGNLEAEAGPGRIPDIGPVGNTLFKILAFVNLQQMFSGKKLDDMAEKGIPFDSLTYQATFQDGTMDVNKLRLLSPALHLDADGNVYLVKQRLDMKAHIELLGTLDKVLDLVPVLGKAAGKLTNVYLHLEGHLEDPKIRVRPAKGITEAGKKGTQDTGKAAEDVIKEFGKGLEKIFGK
;
A
#
# COMPACT_ATOMS: atom_id res chain seq x y z
N LYS A 1 -10.88 -40.76 31.90
CA LYS A 1 -10.10 -39.76 32.67
C LYS A 1 -8.66 -39.81 32.16
N ALA A 2 -8.04 -38.68 31.90
CA ALA A 2 -6.64 -38.58 31.51
C ALA A 2 -5.93 -37.68 32.53
N ARG A 3 -4.93 -38.22 33.22
CA ARG A 3 -4.12 -37.49 34.18
C ARG A 3 -2.65 -37.72 33.85
N THR A 4 -1.89 -36.65 33.74
CA THR A 4 -0.44 -36.69 33.60
C THR A 4 0.18 -35.65 34.50
N GLU A 5 1.30 -36.02 35.10
CA GLU A 5 2.17 -35.10 35.83
C GLU A 5 3.49 -35.09 35.08
N ARG A 6 3.86 -33.91 34.60
CA ARG A 6 5.08 -33.60 33.89
C ARG A 6 5.31 -34.43 32.63
N LEU A 7 4.29 -34.58 31.79
CA LEU A 7 4.43 -35.26 30.50
C LEU A 7 5.33 -34.43 29.58
N ASP A 8 6.46 -35.01 29.17
CA ASP A 8 7.37 -34.40 28.19
C ASP A 8 6.84 -34.62 26.76
N LEU A 9 6.48 -33.53 26.07
CA LEU A 9 5.94 -33.59 24.72
C LEU A 9 6.92 -34.16 23.68
N LYS A 10 8.24 -34.11 23.94
CA LYS A 10 9.22 -34.76 23.06
C LYS A 10 8.96 -36.27 22.97
N GLN A 11 8.51 -36.88 24.06
CA GLN A 11 8.21 -38.31 24.10
C GLN A 11 6.95 -38.66 23.28
N LEU A 12 5.99 -37.74 23.16
CA LEU A 12 4.77 -37.93 22.36
C LEU A 12 5.03 -37.92 20.86
N SER A 13 6.03 -37.14 20.40
CA SER A 13 6.40 -37.08 18.99
C SER A 13 6.83 -38.46 18.44
N GLY A 14 7.40 -39.32 19.30
CA GLY A 14 7.74 -40.70 18.95
C GLY A 14 6.52 -41.62 18.80
N LEU A 15 5.42 -41.33 19.49
CA LEU A 15 4.22 -42.19 19.56
C LEU A 15 3.20 -41.89 18.44
N PHE A 16 3.19 -40.65 17.93
CA PHE A 16 2.24 -40.22 16.91
C PHE A 16 3.00 -39.66 15.70
N PRO A 17 3.18 -40.46 14.61
CA PRO A 17 3.94 -40.04 13.43
C PRO A 17 3.58 -38.66 12.84
N PRO A 18 2.29 -38.23 12.81
CA PRO A 18 1.93 -36.89 12.33
C PRO A 18 2.49 -35.72 13.17
N LEU A 19 2.93 -35.97 14.40
CA LEU A 19 3.48 -34.95 15.30
C LEU A 19 5.00 -34.81 15.20
N LYS A 20 5.69 -35.69 14.48
CA LYS A 20 7.15 -35.64 14.32
C LYS A 20 7.61 -34.35 13.64
N ASP A 21 6.85 -33.91 12.64
CA ASP A 21 7.17 -32.72 11.86
C ASP A 21 6.97 -31.39 12.63
N LEU A 22 6.37 -31.45 13.83
CA LEU A 22 6.08 -30.30 14.67
C LEU A 22 7.19 -29.99 15.69
N GLU A 23 8.23 -30.83 15.81
CA GLU A 23 9.34 -30.64 16.74
C GLU A 23 8.87 -30.25 18.17
N LEU A 24 7.89 -31.00 18.69
CA LEU A 24 7.24 -30.66 19.95
C LEU A 24 8.22 -30.63 21.13
N ALA A 25 8.07 -29.63 21.99
CA ALA A 25 8.84 -29.47 23.21
C ALA A 25 7.96 -28.97 24.37
N GLY A 26 8.45 -29.15 25.59
CA GLY A 26 7.83 -28.65 26.81
C GLY A 26 7.15 -29.72 27.65
N ILE A 27 6.60 -29.27 28.78
CA ILE A 27 6.01 -30.11 29.82
C ILE A 27 4.52 -29.82 29.92
N LEU A 28 3.73 -30.88 30.06
CA LEU A 28 2.28 -30.83 30.22
C LEU A 28 1.83 -31.48 31.54
N ASP A 29 1.16 -30.71 32.38
CA ASP A 29 0.38 -31.25 33.51
C ASP A 29 -1.09 -31.20 33.13
N MET A 30 -1.74 -32.37 33.08
CA MET A 30 -3.14 -32.45 32.69
C MET A 30 -3.95 -33.24 33.70
N ASN A 31 -5.15 -32.75 33.98
CA ASN A 31 -6.18 -33.49 34.69
C ASN A 31 -7.50 -33.24 33.97
N ILE A 32 -7.87 -34.16 33.08
CA ILE A 32 -9.01 -34.02 32.19
C ILE A 32 -9.95 -35.21 32.37
N ASP A 33 -11.21 -34.88 32.62
CA ASP A 33 -12.34 -35.79 32.52
C ASP A 33 -13.05 -35.57 31.18
N PHE A 34 -13.32 -36.67 30.49
CA PHE A 34 -13.95 -36.70 29.19
C PHE A 34 -15.21 -37.56 29.26
N HIS A 35 -16.33 -36.98 28.87
CA HIS A 35 -17.59 -37.68 28.72
C HIS A 35 -17.95 -37.75 27.24
N TYR A 36 -17.99 -38.96 26.69
CA TYR A 36 -18.30 -39.24 25.29
C TYR A 36 -19.59 -40.05 25.17
N PRO A 37 -20.72 -39.42 24.85
CA PRO A 37 -21.96 -40.15 24.61
C PRO A 37 -21.93 -40.80 23.22
N HIS A 38 -21.85 -42.13 23.16
CA HIS A 38 -21.82 -42.90 21.91
C HIS A 38 -23.01 -42.60 20.97
N ALA A 39 -24.18 -42.31 21.53
CA ALA A 39 -25.40 -42.02 20.76
C ALA A 39 -25.38 -40.64 20.07
N ASP A 40 -24.60 -39.68 20.58
CA ASP A 40 -24.41 -38.37 19.96
C ASP A 40 -23.01 -37.83 20.29
N PRO A 41 -21.98 -38.25 19.53
CA PRO A 41 -20.60 -37.89 19.79
C PRO A 41 -20.31 -36.39 19.95
N GLY A 42 -21.16 -35.47 19.48
CA GLY A 42 -20.93 -34.05 19.70
C GLY A 42 -21.67 -33.43 20.87
N LYS A 43 -22.31 -34.24 21.71
CA LYS A 43 -22.58 -33.90 23.12
C LYS A 43 -21.39 -34.22 24.03
N SER A 44 -20.21 -34.45 23.45
CA SER A 44 -18.99 -34.66 24.21
C SER A 44 -18.67 -33.46 25.09
N MET A 45 -18.34 -33.74 26.34
CA MET A 45 -18.02 -32.73 27.36
C MET A 45 -16.63 -33.01 27.92
N PHE A 46 -15.86 -31.95 28.11
CA PHE A 46 -14.52 -31.98 28.70
C PHE A 46 -14.53 -31.13 29.96
N SER A 47 -13.99 -31.65 31.06
CA SER A 47 -13.81 -30.87 32.28
C SER A 47 -12.41 -31.09 32.82
N GLY A 48 -11.73 -30.02 33.22
CA GLY A 48 -10.41 -30.16 33.80
C GLY A 48 -9.49 -29.00 33.50
N THR A 49 -8.21 -29.23 33.77
CA THR A 49 -7.16 -28.23 33.61
C THR A 49 -5.97 -28.83 32.89
N VAL A 50 -5.35 -28.01 32.06
CA VAL A 50 -4.08 -28.30 31.40
C VAL A 50 -3.14 -27.14 31.70
N LYS A 51 -2.01 -27.43 32.34
CA LYS A 51 -0.94 -26.46 32.53
C LYS A 51 0.19 -26.78 31.58
N THR A 52 0.69 -25.74 30.95
CA THR A 52 1.78 -25.82 29.99
C THR A 52 3.01 -25.15 30.58
N SER A 53 4.16 -25.81 30.47
CA SER A 53 5.45 -25.19 30.79
C SER A 53 6.45 -25.37 29.66
N GLY A 54 6.92 -24.25 29.10
CA GLY A 54 7.90 -24.21 28.03
C GLY A 54 7.46 -24.89 26.74
N ILE A 55 6.16 -24.88 26.43
CA ILE A 55 5.64 -25.52 25.22
C ILE A 55 6.25 -24.86 23.99
N GLY A 56 6.68 -25.70 23.05
CA GLY A 56 7.17 -25.25 21.76
C GLY A 56 6.82 -26.21 20.63
N PHE A 57 6.70 -25.66 19.43
CA PHE A 57 6.49 -26.40 18.19
C PHE A 57 6.91 -25.57 16.98
N ARG A 58 7.21 -26.23 15.87
CA ARG A 58 7.64 -25.61 14.62
C ARG A 58 6.67 -25.96 13.50
N LEU A 59 6.19 -24.95 12.79
CA LEU A 59 5.42 -25.07 11.56
C LEU A 59 6.31 -24.68 10.38
N ALA A 60 7.12 -25.63 9.90
CA ALA A 60 8.12 -25.36 8.86
C ALA A 60 7.54 -24.73 7.58
N ALA A 61 6.33 -25.14 7.17
CA ALA A 61 5.65 -24.60 5.98
C ALA A 61 5.25 -23.12 6.11
N GLN A 62 5.14 -22.61 7.33
CA GLN A 62 4.72 -21.24 7.66
C GLN A 62 5.87 -20.43 8.26
N ASP A 63 7.09 -20.98 8.26
CA ASP A 63 8.27 -20.40 8.92
C ASP A 63 7.96 -19.84 10.32
N LEU A 64 7.13 -20.58 11.08
CA LEU A 64 6.66 -20.17 12.39
C LEU A 64 7.19 -21.14 13.44
N THR A 65 7.86 -20.60 14.45
CA THR A 65 8.35 -21.35 15.60
C THR A 65 7.75 -20.75 16.86
N ILE A 66 7.06 -21.57 17.63
CA ILE A 66 6.55 -21.23 18.95
C ILE A 66 7.48 -21.81 20.00
N THR A 67 7.86 -21.01 20.99
CA THR A 67 8.68 -21.44 22.14
C THR A 67 8.20 -20.76 23.42
N GLU A 68 8.67 -21.25 24.57
CA GLU A 68 8.38 -20.64 25.89
C GLU A 68 6.87 -20.46 26.15
N GLY A 69 6.06 -21.41 25.67
CA GLY A 69 4.61 -21.44 25.88
C GLY A 69 4.25 -21.87 27.29
N ASP A 70 4.02 -20.90 28.17
CA ASP A 70 3.63 -21.08 29.56
C ASP A 70 2.20 -20.56 29.76
N GLY A 71 1.34 -21.35 30.40
CA GLY A 71 -0.06 -20.96 30.55
C GLY A 71 -0.96 -22.00 31.21
N ASP A 72 -2.16 -21.54 31.59
CA ASP A 72 -3.22 -22.36 32.17
C ASP A 72 -4.44 -22.40 31.24
N ILE A 73 -4.80 -23.60 30.82
CA ILE A 73 -5.97 -23.88 29.99
C ILE A 73 -7.01 -24.60 30.84
N GLN A 74 -8.22 -24.06 30.89
CA GLN A 74 -9.36 -24.67 31.56
C GLN A 74 -10.34 -25.23 30.53
N LEU A 75 -10.75 -26.48 30.73
CA LEU A 75 -11.78 -27.15 29.96
C LEU A 75 -13.05 -27.20 30.81
N ALA A 76 -14.16 -26.68 30.27
CA ALA A 76 -15.45 -26.64 30.96
C ALA A 76 -16.59 -26.96 29.99
N GLY A 77 -17.01 -28.22 29.95
CA GLY A 77 -18.00 -28.73 29.02
C GLY A 77 -17.53 -28.65 27.56
N ASN A 78 -18.18 -27.78 26.80
CA ASN A 78 -17.86 -27.50 25.39
C ASN A 78 -17.04 -26.20 25.20
N THR A 79 -16.39 -25.76 26.28
CA THR A 79 -15.63 -24.51 26.33
C THR A 79 -14.16 -24.79 26.66
N VAL A 80 -13.26 -24.17 25.89
CA VAL A 80 -11.84 -23.98 26.24
C VAL A 80 -11.66 -22.54 26.68
N ILE A 81 -11.05 -22.34 27.84
CA ILE A 81 -10.68 -21.02 28.36
C ILE A 81 -9.16 -20.97 28.50
N LEU A 82 -8.55 -20.01 27.82
CA LEU A 82 -7.15 -19.63 27.96
C LEU A 82 -7.10 -18.39 28.85
N LYS A 83 -6.75 -18.54 30.12
CA LYS A 83 -6.76 -17.40 31.06
C LYS A 83 -5.67 -16.39 30.72
N ASP A 84 -4.45 -16.89 30.64
CA ASP A 84 -3.29 -16.18 30.15
C ASP A 84 -2.28 -17.24 29.69
N MET A 85 -1.65 -17.00 28.55
CA MET A 85 -0.56 -17.79 28.04
C MET A 85 0.49 -16.85 27.46
N THR A 86 1.69 -16.91 28.01
CA THR A 86 2.83 -16.22 27.45
C THR A 86 3.56 -17.17 26.52
N LEU A 87 3.97 -16.67 25.36
CA LEU A 87 4.79 -17.43 24.41
C LEU A 87 5.71 -16.51 23.62
N LYS A 88 6.66 -17.11 22.90
CA LYS A 88 7.42 -16.48 21.83
C LYS A 88 7.03 -17.08 20.49
N ALA A 89 6.66 -16.25 19.54
CA ALA A 89 6.49 -16.64 18.13
C ALA A 89 7.61 -16.00 17.31
N ASN A 90 8.51 -16.80 16.70
CA ASN A 90 9.72 -16.30 16.03
C ASN A 90 10.48 -15.26 16.89
N ASP A 91 10.73 -15.65 18.15
CA ASP A 91 11.32 -14.82 19.22
C ASP A 91 10.51 -13.60 19.67
N GLN A 92 9.30 -13.39 19.12
CA GLN A 92 8.43 -12.28 19.51
C GLN A 92 7.60 -12.68 20.73
N LYS A 93 7.88 -12.06 21.88
CA LYS A 93 7.13 -12.30 23.11
C LYS A 93 5.72 -11.70 23.00
N MET A 94 4.73 -12.50 23.34
CA MET A 94 3.33 -12.09 23.40
C MET A 94 2.60 -12.83 24.51
N SER A 95 1.51 -12.24 24.98
CA SER A 95 0.51 -12.92 25.80
C SER A 95 -0.77 -13.13 25.00
N LEU A 96 -1.39 -14.28 25.21
CA LEU A 96 -2.62 -14.71 24.57
C LEU A 96 -3.63 -15.07 25.65
N SER A 97 -4.87 -14.63 25.47
CA SER A 97 -5.99 -15.05 26.30
C SER A 97 -7.24 -15.19 25.44
N GLY A 98 -8.23 -15.91 25.96
CA GLY A 98 -9.47 -16.06 25.22
C GLY A 98 -10.32 -17.25 25.64
N GLN A 99 -11.38 -17.44 24.86
CA GLN A 99 -12.33 -18.50 25.06
C GLN A 99 -12.81 -19.01 23.70
N VAL A 100 -12.97 -20.32 23.58
CA VAL A 100 -13.62 -20.95 22.43
C VAL A 100 -14.74 -21.84 22.95
N THR A 101 -15.96 -21.64 22.44
CA THR A 101 -17.12 -22.48 22.75
C THR A 101 -17.62 -23.19 21.50
N ASN A 102 -18.43 -24.24 21.68
CA ASN A 102 -19.13 -24.94 20.61
C ASN A 102 -18.21 -25.48 19.50
N PHE A 103 -17.42 -26.52 19.78
CA PHE A 103 -16.42 -27.04 18.84
C PHE A 103 -16.93 -27.48 17.45
N ARG A 104 -18.25 -27.67 17.26
CA ARG A 104 -18.86 -27.94 15.94
C ARG A 104 -18.99 -26.67 15.09
N GLU A 105 -19.38 -25.56 15.73
CA GLU A 105 -19.54 -24.22 15.16
C GLU A 105 -18.85 -23.22 16.09
N PRO A 106 -17.51 -23.16 16.05
CA PRO A 106 -16.73 -22.52 17.10
C PRO A 106 -17.06 -21.05 17.20
N THR A 107 -17.34 -20.61 18.43
CA THR A 107 -17.44 -19.18 18.77
C THR A 107 -16.24 -18.83 19.62
N ALA A 108 -15.39 -17.93 19.12
CA ALA A 108 -14.13 -17.56 19.74
C ALA A 108 -14.12 -16.09 20.18
N ARG A 109 -13.52 -15.81 21.33
CA ARG A 109 -13.05 -14.49 21.73
C ARG A 109 -11.56 -14.59 22.01
N LEU A 110 -10.75 -13.88 21.26
CA LEU A 110 -9.30 -13.99 21.31
C LEU A 110 -8.69 -12.62 21.56
N GLN A 111 -7.76 -12.55 22.50
CA GLN A 111 -6.95 -11.37 22.76
C GLN A 111 -5.48 -11.72 22.69
N ALA A 112 -4.71 -10.89 21.98
CA ALA A 112 -3.27 -10.96 21.91
C ALA A 112 -2.66 -9.62 22.34
N LYS A 113 -1.62 -9.65 23.17
CA LYS A 113 -0.88 -8.45 23.58
C LYS A 113 0.61 -8.65 23.42
N SER A 114 1.31 -7.61 22.99
CA SER A 114 2.77 -7.58 22.98
C SER A 114 3.30 -6.21 23.42
N ALA A 115 4.39 -6.21 24.19
CA ALA A 115 5.07 -4.95 24.52
C ALA A 115 5.90 -4.44 23.33
N ASN A 116 6.52 -5.36 22.58
CA ASN A 116 7.36 -5.07 21.42
C ASN A 116 7.11 -6.12 20.33
N LEU A 117 6.56 -5.69 19.20
CA LEU A 117 6.15 -6.56 18.10
C LEU A 117 6.92 -6.21 16.82
N ASN A 118 7.85 -7.06 16.41
CA ASN A 118 8.38 -7.01 15.06
C ASN A 118 7.50 -7.87 14.14
N VAL A 119 6.69 -7.20 13.32
CA VAL A 119 5.73 -7.86 12.41
C VAL A 119 6.46 -8.59 11.28
N ASP A 120 7.62 -8.08 10.83
CA ASP A 120 8.39 -8.69 9.76
C ASP A 120 8.91 -10.09 10.14
N ARG A 121 9.08 -10.36 11.44
CA ARG A 121 9.46 -11.69 11.95
C ARG A 121 8.29 -12.69 11.99
N LEU A 122 7.05 -12.24 11.91
CA LEU A 122 5.86 -13.11 11.93
C LEU A 122 5.32 -13.42 10.54
N LEU A 123 5.73 -12.65 9.54
CA LEU A 123 5.26 -12.81 8.17
C LEU A 123 6.25 -13.67 7.39
N VAL A 124 5.75 -14.69 6.70
CA VAL A 124 6.54 -15.42 5.70
C VAL A 124 6.85 -14.44 4.57
N PRO A 125 8.12 -14.24 4.17
CA PRO A 125 8.42 -13.47 2.98
C PRO A 125 7.76 -14.17 1.79
N THR A 126 6.70 -13.56 1.26
CA THR A 126 6.17 -13.94 -0.05
C THR A 126 7.32 -13.77 -1.02
N LYS A 127 7.77 -14.86 -1.64
CA LYS A 127 8.78 -14.82 -2.70
C LYS A 127 8.30 -13.85 -3.77
N SER A 128 8.77 -12.62 -3.69
CA SER A 128 8.53 -11.60 -4.69
C SER A 128 9.23 -12.08 -5.94
N THR A 129 8.46 -12.42 -6.97
CA THR A 129 8.97 -12.44 -8.34
C THR A 129 9.24 -11.00 -8.74
N GLY A 130 10.36 -10.47 -8.26
CA GLY A 130 10.92 -9.18 -8.61
C GLY A 130 12.38 -9.41 -8.94
N THR A 131 12.73 -9.16 -10.19
CA THR A 131 14.07 -9.23 -10.75
C THR A 131 15.08 -8.53 -9.85
N GLU A 132 15.85 -9.31 -9.08
CA GLU A 132 17.10 -8.82 -8.52
C GLU A 132 18.07 -8.61 -9.69
N ALA A 133 18.25 -7.33 -10.06
CA ALA A 133 19.34 -6.92 -10.92
C ALA A 133 20.66 -7.20 -10.18
N LYS A 134 21.34 -8.28 -10.58
CA LYS A 134 22.74 -8.52 -10.21
C LYS A 134 23.61 -7.35 -10.73
N PRO A 135 24.48 -6.75 -9.90
CA PRO A 135 25.50 -5.84 -10.38
C PRO A 135 26.46 -6.61 -11.29
N SER A 136 26.59 -6.16 -12.53
CA SER A 136 27.59 -6.61 -13.47
C SER A 136 28.96 -6.10 -13.05
N SER A 137 29.85 -7.01 -12.66
CA SER A 137 31.29 -6.77 -12.70
C SER A 137 31.98 -7.95 -13.38
N LYS A 138 32.50 -7.71 -14.57
CA LYS A 138 33.47 -8.59 -15.23
C LYS A 138 34.49 -7.73 -15.97
N PRO A 139 35.79 -7.90 -15.74
CA PRO A 139 36.83 -7.56 -16.71
C PRO A 139 37.16 -8.77 -17.62
N PRO A 140 37.70 -8.53 -18.82
CA PRO A 140 37.73 -9.50 -19.91
C PRO A 140 38.98 -10.40 -19.90
N ALA A 141 38.83 -11.62 -20.41
CA ALA A 141 39.93 -12.45 -20.91
C ALA A 141 39.47 -13.27 -22.14
N GLU A 142 40.34 -13.28 -23.14
CA GLU A 142 40.22 -13.85 -24.49
C GLU A 142 40.31 -15.38 -24.58
N LYS A 143 39.66 -15.91 -25.64
CA LYS A 143 39.94 -17.12 -26.48
C LYS A 143 39.93 -18.48 -25.75
N GLU A 144 39.41 -19.59 -26.29
CA GLU A 144 39.42 -20.12 -27.65
C GLU A 144 38.50 -21.36 -27.71
N GLY A 145 38.00 -21.75 -28.90
CA GLY A 145 37.55 -23.13 -29.17
C GLY A 145 36.06 -23.36 -29.45
N THR A 146 35.72 -23.52 -30.73
CA THR A 146 34.61 -24.37 -31.24
C THR A 146 35.25 -25.41 -32.19
N PRO A 147 34.57 -26.46 -32.72
CA PRO A 147 33.15 -26.83 -32.63
C PRO A 147 32.89 -28.35 -32.42
N LYS A 148 31.63 -28.76 -32.17
CA LYS A 148 30.95 -29.82 -32.95
C LYS A 148 29.45 -29.95 -32.67
N SER A 149 28.76 -30.34 -33.74
CA SER A 149 27.32 -30.35 -33.99
C SER A 149 26.66 -31.69 -33.65
N GLY A 150 25.36 -31.66 -33.35
CA GLY A 150 24.42 -32.73 -33.71
C GLY A 150 23.55 -33.33 -32.60
N GLU A 151 22.35 -32.78 -32.35
CA GLU A 151 21.04 -33.48 -32.41
C GLU A 151 19.90 -32.58 -31.85
N PRO A 152 18.66 -32.68 -32.37
CA PRO A 152 17.56 -31.80 -31.98
C PRO A 152 16.88 -32.30 -30.71
N ALA A 153 17.09 -31.62 -29.59
CA ALA A 153 16.33 -31.88 -28.36
C ALA A 153 14.94 -31.22 -28.45
N LYS A 154 13.92 -32.06 -28.33
CA LYS A 154 12.49 -31.74 -28.26
C LYS A 154 12.21 -30.60 -27.27
N THR A 155 11.42 -29.63 -27.72
CA THR A 155 10.77 -28.63 -26.88
C THR A 155 9.75 -29.33 -25.98
N GLU A 156 10.19 -29.80 -24.81
CA GLU A 156 9.27 -30.06 -23.71
C GLU A 156 8.94 -28.72 -23.07
N GLU A 157 7.79 -28.19 -23.47
CA GLU A 157 7.06 -27.14 -22.76
C GLU A 157 6.97 -27.55 -21.28
N PRO A 158 7.54 -26.79 -20.33
CA PRO A 158 7.41 -27.14 -18.93
C PRO A 158 5.94 -26.99 -18.55
N ALA A 159 5.29 -28.13 -18.36
CA ALA A 159 3.93 -28.23 -17.86
C ALA A 159 3.78 -27.33 -16.64
N LYS A 160 3.00 -26.26 -16.79
CA LYS A 160 2.51 -25.43 -15.69
C LYS A 160 1.81 -26.36 -14.71
N LYS A 161 2.50 -26.73 -13.62
CA LYS A 161 1.85 -27.26 -12.41
C LYS A 161 0.76 -26.26 -12.04
N LYS A 162 -0.50 -26.64 -12.26
CA LYS A 162 -1.66 -25.88 -11.78
C LYS A 162 -1.49 -25.75 -10.26
N ALA A 163 -1.17 -24.54 -9.79
CA ALA A 163 -1.31 -24.21 -8.39
C ALA A 163 -2.74 -24.56 -7.99
N GLY A 164 -2.91 -25.41 -6.97
CA GLY A 164 -4.22 -25.74 -6.44
C GLY A 164 -4.95 -24.45 -6.06
N LYS A 165 -6.25 -24.37 -6.40
CA LYS A 165 -7.10 -23.23 -6.02
C LYS A 165 -6.95 -22.99 -4.52
N SER A 166 -6.62 -21.77 -4.13
CA SER A 166 -6.55 -21.42 -2.72
C SER A 166 -7.97 -21.46 -2.17
N GLU A 167 -8.24 -22.28 -1.16
CA GLU A 167 -9.54 -22.39 -0.53
C GLU A 167 -9.47 -21.99 0.93
N LEU A 168 -10.52 -21.32 1.42
CA LEU A 168 -10.64 -20.98 2.83
C LEU A 168 -10.67 -22.28 3.68
N PRO A 169 -9.79 -22.45 4.68
CA PRO A 169 -9.77 -23.62 5.55
C PRO A 169 -11.16 -23.96 6.14
N PRO A 170 -11.54 -25.24 6.25
CA PRO A 170 -12.87 -25.63 6.73
C PRO A 170 -13.26 -25.06 8.10
N LEU A 171 -12.29 -24.93 9.01
CA LEU A 171 -12.50 -24.33 10.33
C LEU A 171 -13.00 -22.88 10.23
N LEU A 172 -12.37 -22.10 9.35
CA LEU A 172 -12.72 -20.68 9.14
C LEU A 172 -14.13 -20.54 8.54
N ARG A 173 -14.62 -21.51 7.76
CA ARG A 173 -15.99 -21.48 7.21
C ARG A 173 -17.09 -21.59 8.27
N LYS A 174 -16.79 -22.14 9.45
CA LYS A 174 -17.76 -22.33 10.55
C LYS A 174 -17.50 -21.44 11.77
N LEU A 175 -16.38 -20.73 11.78
CA LEU A 175 -15.94 -19.93 12.91
C LEU A 175 -16.71 -18.61 12.99
N THR A 176 -17.16 -18.28 14.19
CA THR A 176 -17.51 -16.91 14.60
C THR A 176 -16.46 -16.45 15.58
N ALA A 177 -15.80 -15.31 15.36
CA ALA A 177 -14.73 -14.86 16.22
C ALA A 177 -14.76 -13.35 16.46
N GLN A 178 -14.45 -12.96 17.70
CA GLN A 178 -14.06 -11.60 18.05
C GLN A 178 -12.57 -11.61 18.36
N VAL A 179 -11.80 -10.83 17.61
CA VAL A 179 -10.33 -10.77 17.73
C VAL A 179 -9.94 -9.39 18.20
N GLN A 180 -9.05 -9.35 19.20
CA GLN A 180 -8.40 -8.13 19.67
C GLN A 180 -6.90 -8.35 19.70
N ALA A 181 -6.13 -7.43 19.13
CA ALA A 181 -4.68 -7.44 19.20
C ALA A 181 -4.17 -6.05 19.58
N GLU A 182 -3.19 -6.01 20.49
CA GLU A 182 -2.61 -4.77 20.98
C GLU A 182 -1.08 -4.89 21.01
N ALA A 183 -0.38 -3.83 20.59
CA ALA A 183 1.06 -3.72 20.80
C ALA A 183 1.47 -2.31 21.20
N THR A 184 2.26 -2.19 22.27
CA THR A 184 2.71 -0.88 22.77
C THR A 184 3.69 -0.22 21.80
N ARG A 185 4.67 -0.98 21.30
CA ARG A 185 5.61 -0.56 20.26
C ARG A 185 5.89 -1.72 19.30
N GLY A 186 6.45 -1.41 18.15
CA GLY A 186 6.88 -2.44 17.22
C GLY A 186 7.50 -1.89 15.96
N GLN A 187 7.76 -2.80 15.02
CA GLN A 187 8.34 -2.48 13.72
C GLN A 187 7.63 -3.26 12.63
N TYR A 188 7.43 -2.61 11.49
CA TYR A 188 6.95 -3.25 10.26
C TYR A 188 7.57 -2.56 9.04
N ARG A 189 8.18 -3.34 8.15
CA ARG A 189 8.92 -2.87 6.96
C ARG A 189 9.89 -1.73 7.27
N GLY A 190 10.65 -1.91 8.35
CA GLY A 190 11.62 -0.92 8.81
C GLY A 190 11.02 0.29 9.53
N GLN A 191 9.69 0.48 9.53
CA GLN A 191 9.03 1.59 10.19
C GLN A 191 8.67 1.23 11.63
N GLU A 192 9.08 2.08 12.57
CA GLU A 192 8.64 1.98 13.96
C GLU A 192 7.19 2.46 14.12
N PHE A 193 6.43 1.75 14.94
CA PHE A 193 5.08 2.13 15.31
C PHE A 193 4.85 2.05 16.81
N GLN A 194 3.81 2.73 17.28
CA GLN A 194 3.40 2.74 18.68
C GLN A 194 1.87 2.65 18.79
N ASN A 195 1.38 2.18 19.94
CA ASN A 195 -0.04 2.11 20.27
C ASN A 195 -0.88 1.41 19.18
N PHE A 196 -0.39 0.27 18.68
CA PHE A 196 -1.14 -0.54 17.74
C PHE A 196 -2.33 -1.19 18.44
N THR A 197 -3.52 -1.01 17.86
CA THR A 197 -4.72 -1.76 18.23
C THR A 197 -5.42 -2.26 16.98
N PHE A 198 -5.90 -3.50 17.05
CA PHE A 198 -6.70 -4.12 16.01
C PHE A 198 -7.87 -4.86 16.65
N ARG A 199 -9.07 -4.63 16.13
CA ARG A 199 -10.30 -5.32 16.52
C ARG A 199 -11.01 -5.82 15.28
N ALA A 200 -11.57 -7.02 15.35
CA ALA A 200 -12.28 -7.61 14.23
C ALA A 200 -13.42 -8.52 14.67
N ASP A 201 -14.56 -8.41 14.00
CA ASP A 201 -15.65 -9.39 14.07
C ASP A 201 -15.65 -10.25 12.81
N TYR A 202 -15.52 -11.55 13.00
CA TYR A 202 -15.47 -12.53 11.94
C TYR A 202 -16.65 -13.50 12.07
N GLU A 203 -17.29 -13.82 10.95
CA GLU A 203 -18.33 -14.84 10.89
C GLU A 203 -18.28 -15.60 9.57
N ARG A 204 -18.02 -16.91 9.65
CA ARG A 204 -18.22 -17.90 8.58
C ARG A 204 -17.64 -17.46 7.23
N GLY A 205 -16.37 -17.04 7.23
CA GLY A 205 -15.69 -16.55 6.03
C GLY A 205 -15.79 -15.06 5.79
N VAL A 206 -16.52 -14.29 6.59
CA VAL A 206 -16.70 -12.84 6.40
C VAL A 206 -16.10 -12.10 7.59
N LEU A 207 -15.16 -11.19 7.30
CA LEU A 207 -14.75 -10.15 8.22
C LEU A 207 -15.83 -9.07 8.19
N LYS A 208 -16.77 -9.12 9.14
CA LYS A 208 -17.91 -8.20 9.21
C LYS A 208 -17.46 -6.77 9.49
N SER A 209 -16.49 -6.63 10.37
CA SER A 209 -15.91 -5.37 10.79
C SER A 209 -14.43 -5.58 11.07
N HIS A 210 -13.62 -4.57 10.78
CA HIS A 210 -12.34 -4.36 11.42
C HIS A 210 -12.22 -2.91 11.88
N GLU A 211 -11.47 -2.71 12.95
CA GLU A 211 -10.96 -1.41 13.38
C GLU A 211 -9.46 -1.57 13.59
N PHE A 212 -8.68 -0.69 12.98
CA PHE A 212 -7.23 -0.66 13.08
C PHE A 212 -6.81 0.75 13.47
N ASP A 213 -5.89 0.87 14.41
CA ASP A 213 -5.38 2.15 14.90
C ASP A 213 -3.91 2.01 15.25
N VAL A 214 -3.07 2.92 14.77
CA VAL A 214 -1.64 2.91 15.04
C VAL A 214 -1.03 4.30 14.90
N LEU A 215 -0.03 4.59 15.74
CA LEU A 215 0.85 5.74 15.57
C LEU A 215 2.09 5.31 14.77
N ILE A 216 2.30 5.92 13.60
CA ILE A 216 3.40 5.57 12.68
C ILE A 216 3.78 6.77 11.83
N GLY A 217 5.07 6.89 11.48
CA GLY A 217 5.55 7.97 10.62
C GLY A 217 5.31 9.38 11.20
N GLY A 218 5.24 9.52 12.51
CA GLY A 218 4.94 10.78 13.20
C GLY A 218 3.45 11.17 13.24
N GLY A 219 2.57 10.38 12.61
CA GLY A 219 1.12 10.61 12.56
C GLY A 219 0.33 9.40 13.07
N ARG A 220 -0.96 9.36 12.73
CA ARG A 220 -1.89 8.28 13.09
C ARG A 220 -2.56 7.71 11.86
N ILE A 221 -2.67 6.40 11.79
CA ILE A 221 -3.50 5.69 10.79
C ILE A 221 -4.62 4.99 11.53
N GLN A 222 -5.85 5.34 11.21
CA GLN A 222 -7.05 4.63 11.61
C GLN A 222 -7.74 4.07 10.37
N THR A 223 -8.23 2.84 10.43
CA THR A 223 -9.07 2.31 9.35
C THR A 223 -10.22 1.49 9.91
N LYS A 224 -11.36 1.57 9.23
CA LYS A 224 -12.49 0.66 9.44
C LYS A 224 -12.85 -0.05 8.14
N GLY A 225 -13.51 -1.19 8.21
CA GLY A 225 -13.89 -1.87 6.98
C GLY A 225 -14.43 -3.28 7.17
N SER A 226 -14.58 -3.98 6.05
CA SER A 226 -15.07 -5.35 5.98
C SER A 226 -14.49 -6.07 4.77
N ALA A 227 -14.48 -7.40 4.81
CA ALA A 227 -14.01 -8.23 3.71
C ALA A 227 -14.72 -9.58 3.65
N ASP A 228 -14.98 -10.09 2.45
CA ASP A 228 -15.51 -11.44 2.25
C ASP A 228 -14.38 -12.39 1.80
N LEU A 229 -13.92 -13.21 2.76
CA LEU A 229 -12.78 -14.11 2.63
C LEU A 229 -13.18 -15.50 2.12
N ARG A 230 -14.46 -15.73 1.78
CA ARG A 230 -14.95 -17.03 1.27
C ARG A 230 -14.31 -17.41 -0.06
N ASN A 231 -13.88 -16.41 -0.84
CA ASN A 231 -13.08 -16.59 -2.04
C ASN A 231 -11.72 -15.87 -1.90
N PRO A 232 -10.66 -16.57 -1.42
CA PRO A 232 -9.38 -15.94 -1.11
C PRO A 232 -8.64 -15.41 -2.37
N GLU A 233 -9.00 -15.84 -3.58
CA GLU A 233 -8.43 -15.32 -4.82
C GLU A 233 -9.06 -13.97 -5.25
N ARG A 234 -10.24 -13.65 -4.73
CA ARG A 234 -11.03 -12.47 -5.15
C ARG A 234 -11.85 -11.94 -3.98
N ILE A 235 -11.17 -11.41 -2.97
CA ILE A 235 -11.76 -10.91 -1.73
C ILE A 235 -12.39 -9.53 -2.00
N PRO A 236 -13.73 -9.40 -1.98
CA PRO A 236 -14.39 -8.11 -1.95
C PRO A 236 -14.12 -7.43 -0.61
N PHE A 237 -13.90 -6.12 -0.62
CA PHE A 237 -13.61 -5.35 0.59
C PHE A 237 -14.25 -3.96 0.58
N THR A 238 -14.46 -3.42 1.77
CA THR A 238 -14.68 -1.99 2.04
C THR A 238 -13.63 -1.52 3.02
N VAL A 239 -13.08 -0.32 2.82
CA VAL A 239 -12.16 0.34 3.76
C VAL A 239 -12.47 1.82 3.85
N GLU A 240 -12.46 2.34 5.06
CA GLU A 240 -12.66 3.74 5.41
C GLU A 240 -11.40 4.20 6.16
N PRO A 241 -10.39 4.74 5.46
CA PRO A 241 -9.20 5.27 6.10
C PRO A 241 -9.48 6.63 6.72
N ASP A 242 -8.85 6.87 7.87
CA ASP A 242 -8.69 8.17 8.52
C ASP A 242 -7.22 8.28 8.94
N ILE A 243 -6.45 9.01 8.15
CA ILE A 243 -5.01 9.21 8.31
C ILE A 243 -4.79 10.66 8.70
N SER A 244 -4.00 10.87 9.76
CA SER A 244 -3.67 12.21 10.26
C SER A 244 -2.15 12.40 10.33
N ALA A 245 -1.66 13.37 9.55
CA ALA A 245 -0.28 13.85 9.55
C ALA A 245 0.81 12.76 9.44
N VAL A 246 0.56 11.68 8.68
CA VAL A 246 1.55 10.60 8.48
C VAL A 246 2.51 10.99 7.37
N ARG A 247 3.81 10.95 7.65
CA ARG A 247 4.85 11.19 6.64
C ARG A 247 4.72 10.25 5.44
N LEU A 248 4.59 10.81 4.23
CA LEU A 248 4.43 10.06 2.98
C LEU A 248 5.57 9.06 2.71
N GLU A 249 6.78 9.36 3.18
CA GLU A 249 7.96 8.48 3.10
C GLU A 249 7.78 7.20 3.93
N SER A 250 7.04 7.31 5.05
CA SER A 250 6.69 6.15 5.87
C SER A 250 5.66 5.28 5.13
N ILE A 251 4.68 5.90 4.45
CA ILE A 251 3.71 5.20 3.61
C ILE A 251 4.41 4.52 2.41
N ALA A 252 5.37 5.19 1.78
CA ALA A 252 6.17 4.63 0.69
C ALA A 252 6.90 3.34 1.11
N SER A 253 7.52 3.37 2.29
CA SER A 253 8.18 2.21 2.90
C SER A 253 7.20 1.07 3.19
N LEU A 254 6.03 1.39 3.76
CA LEU A 254 4.96 0.42 4.05
C LEU A 254 4.42 -0.24 2.78
N LEU A 255 4.28 0.52 1.68
CA LEU A 255 3.82 0.01 0.40
C LEU A 255 4.93 -0.64 -0.44
N ASN A 256 6.19 -0.54 0.01
CA ASN A 256 7.38 -0.97 -0.72
C ASN A 256 7.42 -0.39 -2.15
N THR A 257 7.26 0.93 -2.26
CA THR A 257 7.22 1.66 -3.53
C THR A 257 8.10 2.91 -3.47
N ASP A 258 8.88 3.13 -4.52
CA ASP A 258 9.68 4.33 -4.78
C ASP A 258 8.89 5.43 -5.52
N LYS A 259 7.72 5.07 -6.07
CA LYS A 259 6.84 5.99 -6.81
C LYS A 259 6.26 7.15 -5.99
N ILE A 260 6.31 7.09 -4.66
CA ILE A 260 5.89 8.18 -3.77
C ILE A 260 7.14 8.99 -3.42
N SER A 261 7.32 10.13 -4.09
CA SER A 261 8.48 10.99 -3.92
C SER A 261 8.19 12.27 -3.12
N VAL A 262 6.92 12.62 -2.92
CA VAL A 262 6.53 13.83 -2.18
C VAL A 262 6.89 13.68 -0.71
N GLN A 263 7.56 14.70 -0.17
CA GLN A 263 8.04 14.76 1.21
C GLN A 263 7.14 15.69 2.02
N ALA A 264 6.14 15.14 2.70
CA ALA A 264 5.19 15.89 3.51
C ALA A 264 4.39 14.96 4.43
N PRO A 265 3.87 15.47 5.57
CA PRO A 265 2.82 14.78 6.29
C PRO A 265 1.53 14.76 5.45
N LEU A 266 0.85 13.62 5.43
CA LEU A 266 -0.43 13.39 4.74
C LEU A 266 -1.55 13.26 5.77
N THR A 267 -2.63 13.99 5.55
CA THR A 267 -3.93 13.75 6.14
C THR A 267 -4.86 13.26 5.03
N MET A 268 -5.59 12.16 5.26
CA MET A 268 -6.47 11.57 4.24
C MET A 268 -7.68 10.91 4.89
N THR A 269 -8.86 11.14 4.32
CA THR A 269 -10.09 10.44 4.68
C THR A 269 -10.78 9.90 3.44
N GLY A 270 -11.69 8.94 3.62
CA GLY A 270 -12.57 8.52 2.53
C GLY A 270 -13.21 7.17 2.75
N ARG A 271 -13.75 6.62 1.67
CA ARG A 271 -14.33 5.28 1.64
C ARG A 271 -14.02 4.66 0.29
N LEU A 272 -13.40 3.50 0.31
CA LEU A 272 -13.11 2.71 -0.87
C LEU A 272 -13.74 1.33 -0.74
N GLN A 273 -14.31 0.84 -1.83
CA GLN A 273 -14.70 -0.55 -1.97
C GLN A 273 -14.05 -1.10 -3.23
N GLY A 274 -13.80 -2.40 -3.25
CA GLY A 274 -13.19 -3.07 -4.38
C GLY A 274 -13.08 -4.56 -4.17
N ARG A 275 -12.24 -5.20 -4.97
CA ARG A 275 -12.01 -6.63 -4.92
C ARG A 275 -10.55 -6.94 -5.20
N THR A 276 -9.94 -7.79 -4.38
CA THR A 276 -8.60 -8.30 -4.65
C THR A 276 -8.57 -9.21 -5.89
N GLY A 277 -7.37 -9.60 -6.31
CA GLY A 277 -7.13 -10.41 -7.49
C GLY A 277 -5.84 -9.94 -8.16
N SER A 278 -5.82 -9.95 -9.51
CA SER A 278 -4.73 -9.30 -10.23
C SER A 278 -4.71 -7.79 -9.97
N LYS A 279 -3.57 -7.11 -10.20
CA LYS A 279 -3.48 -5.65 -10.16
C LYS A 279 -4.57 -4.98 -11.02
N LYS A 280 -4.83 -5.56 -12.20
CA LYS A 280 -5.89 -5.10 -13.11
C LYS A 280 -7.28 -5.24 -12.50
N ASP A 281 -7.58 -6.40 -11.90
CA ASP A 281 -8.87 -6.65 -11.25
C ASP A 281 -9.11 -5.67 -10.10
N LEU A 282 -8.08 -5.44 -9.28
CA LEU A 282 -8.15 -4.50 -8.16
C LEU A 282 -8.49 -3.11 -8.68
N LEU A 283 -7.65 -2.55 -9.56
CA LEU A 283 -7.85 -1.21 -10.11
C LEU A 283 -9.19 -1.05 -10.81
N ALA A 284 -9.63 -2.05 -11.58
CA ALA A 284 -10.91 -2.04 -12.29
C ALA A 284 -12.14 -2.12 -11.37
N SER A 285 -11.98 -2.53 -10.11
CA SER A 285 -13.08 -2.73 -9.17
C SER A 285 -13.24 -1.60 -8.17
N LEU A 286 -12.28 -0.67 -8.10
CA LEU A 286 -12.30 0.41 -7.12
C LEU A 286 -13.49 1.34 -7.33
N ARG A 287 -14.23 1.58 -6.24
CA ARG A 287 -15.32 2.54 -6.17
C ARG A 287 -15.26 3.32 -4.85
N GLY A 288 -15.74 4.55 -4.84
CA GLY A 288 -15.84 5.38 -3.64
C GLY A 288 -15.15 6.72 -3.80
N ASN A 289 -14.70 7.32 -2.71
CA ASN A 289 -14.12 8.66 -2.70
C ASN A 289 -12.94 8.76 -1.72
N LEU A 290 -12.00 9.64 -2.05
CA LEU A 290 -10.87 10.00 -1.19
C LEU A 290 -10.71 11.51 -1.18
N GLU A 291 -10.41 12.04 0.00
CA GLU A 291 -9.97 13.41 0.21
C GLU A 291 -8.64 13.39 0.96
N ALA A 292 -7.68 14.17 0.49
CA ALA A 292 -6.35 14.21 1.05
C ALA A 292 -5.78 15.63 1.03
N GLU A 293 -4.97 15.91 2.03
CA GLU A 293 -4.15 17.11 2.10
C GLU A 293 -2.75 16.71 2.57
N ALA A 294 -1.74 17.18 1.86
CA ALA A 294 -0.35 17.06 2.28
C ALA A 294 0.26 18.45 2.46
N GLY A 295 1.18 18.59 3.41
CA GLY A 295 1.99 19.80 3.56
C GLY A 295 2.11 20.31 5.00
N PRO A 296 2.96 21.33 5.21
CA PRO A 296 3.94 21.87 4.27
C PRO A 296 5.05 20.86 3.95
N GLY A 297 5.66 20.96 2.77
CA GLY A 297 6.60 19.93 2.29
C GLY A 297 7.41 20.29 1.04
N ARG A 298 8.01 19.27 0.42
CA ARG A 298 8.78 19.39 -0.82
C ARG A 298 8.41 18.32 -1.85
N ILE A 299 8.39 18.70 -3.12
CA ILE A 299 8.24 17.80 -4.27
C ILE A 299 9.60 17.74 -4.99
N PRO A 300 10.37 16.66 -4.83
CA PRO A 300 11.64 16.52 -5.54
C PRO A 300 11.42 16.20 -7.03
N ASP A 301 12.44 16.43 -7.86
CA ASP A 301 12.43 16.11 -9.31
C ASP A 301 12.65 14.61 -9.58
N ILE A 302 11.95 13.77 -8.82
CA ILE A 302 11.92 12.33 -9.03
C ILE A 302 10.50 11.82 -8.83
N GLY A 303 10.22 10.67 -9.43
CA GLY A 303 8.91 10.04 -9.37
C GLY A 303 7.86 10.73 -10.25
N PRO A 304 6.67 10.14 -10.41
CA PRO A 304 5.68 10.58 -11.41
C PRO A 304 5.19 12.02 -11.20
N VAL A 305 4.96 12.40 -9.93
CA VAL A 305 4.44 13.74 -9.58
C VAL A 305 5.51 14.81 -9.82
N GLY A 306 6.72 14.58 -9.31
CA GLY A 306 7.88 15.45 -9.52
C GLY A 306 8.15 15.67 -11.00
N ASN A 307 8.41 14.57 -11.73
CA ASN A 307 8.71 14.62 -13.16
C ASN A 307 7.64 15.39 -13.96
N THR A 308 6.35 15.19 -13.64
CA THR A 308 5.26 15.92 -14.33
C THR A 308 5.29 17.40 -14.01
N LEU A 309 5.47 17.77 -12.74
CA LEU A 309 5.54 19.17 -12.32
C LEU A 309 6.76 19.87 -12.94
N PHE A 310 7.95 19.26 -12.92
CA PHE A 310 9.14 19.83 -13.54
C PHE A 310 9.01 19.93 -15.07
N LYS A 311 8.38 18.96 -15.74
CA LYS A 311 8.04 19.06 -17.18
C LYS A 311 7.12 20.24 -17.48
N ILE A 312 6.09 20.42 -16.66
CA ILE A 312 5.19 21.58 -16.75
C ILE A 312 5.99 22.89 -16.62
N LEU A 313 6.89 23.00 -15.63
CA LEU A 313 7.69 24.21 -15.41
C LEU A 313 8.70 24.48 -16.53
N ALA A 314 9.34 23.43 -17.06
CA ALA A 314 10.21 23.55 -18.23
C ALA A 314 9.43 24.00 -19.46
N PHE A 315 8.22 23.47 -19.66
CA PHE A 315 7.35 23.81 -20.78
C PHE A 315 6.88 25.26 -20.77
N VAL A 316 6.62 25.84 -19.60
CA VAL A 316 6.26 27.28 -19.48
C VAL A 316 7.48 28.22 -19.55
N ASN A 317 8.65 27.70 -19.96
CA ASN A 317 9.90 28.44 -20.15
C ASN A 317 10.34 29.27 -18.93
N LEU A 318 10.12 28.73 -17.73
CA LEU A 318 10.53 29.35 -16.48
C LEU A 318 12.05 29.37 -16.27
N GLN A 319 12.82 28.64 -17.08
CA GLN A 319 14.28 28.61 -17.02
C GLN A 319 14.92 29.99 -17.22
N GLN A 320 14.21 30.92 -17.86
CA GLN A 320 14.68 32.30 -18.03
C GLN A 320 14.20 33.21 -16.88
N MET A 321 13.06 32.93 -16.24
CA MET A 321 12.47 33.80 -15.21
C MET A 321 13.05 33.57 -13.80
N PHE A 322 13.61 32.38 -13.54
CA PHE A 322 14.37 32.11 -12.33
C PHE A 322 15.87 32.32 -12.59
N SER A 323 16.42 33.45 -12.14
CA SER A 323 17.87 33.68 -12.17
C SER A 323 18.64 32.59 -11.42
N GLY A 324 19.87 32.32 -11.85
CA GLY A 324 20.80 31.31 -11.31
C GLY A 324 20.81 31.13 -9.79
N LYS A 325 21.22 29.92 -9.35
CA LYS A 325 21.07 29.33 -8.01
C LYS A 325 19.66 28.90 -7.60
N LYS A 326 18.57 29.63 -7.89
CA LYS A 326 17.21 29.22 -7.44
C LYS A 326 16.62 28.05 -8.21
N LEU A 327 16.85 27.96 -9.52
CA LEU A 327 16.45 26.82 -10.34
C LEU A 327 17.32 25.59 -10.01
N ASP A 328 18.62 25.79 -9.85
CA ASP A 328 19.56 24.74 -9.40
C ASP A 328 19.16 24.23 -8.02
N ASP A 329 18.81 25.12 -7.08
CA ASP A 329 18.29 24.75 -5.75
C ASP A 329 16.94 24.00 -5.84
N MET A 330 16.05 24.32 -6.78
CA MET A 330 14.78 23.60 -6.96
C MET A 330 15.00 22.22 -7.62
N ALA A 331 15.91 22.12 -8.58
CA ALA A 331 16.31 20.86 -9.19
C ALA A 331 17.05 19.95 -8.17
N GLU A 332 17.91 20.53 -7.33
CA GLU A 332 18.66 19.81 -6.29
C GLU A 332 17.84 19.49 -5.05
N LYS A 333 16.96 20.39 -4.59
CA LYS A 333 16.25 20.29 -3.29
C LYS A 333 14.74 20.12 -3.41
N GLY A 334 14.19 20.08 -4.62
CA GLY A 334 12.75 20.01 -4.87
C GLY A 334 11.99 21.33 -4.68
N ILE A 335 10.75 21.34 -5.16
CA ILE A 335 9.82 22.46 -5.11
C ILE A 335 9.16 22.50 -3.72
N PRO A 336 9.37 23.56 -2.92
CA PRO A 336 8.66 23.72 -1.66
C PRO A 336 7.19 24.04 -1.90
N PHE A 337 6.31 23.53 -1.04
CA PHE A 337 4.89 23.83 -1.09
C PHE A 337 4.30 23.94 0.30
N ASP A 338 3.29 24.79 0.44
CA ASP A 338 2.57 25.03 1.68
C ASP A 338 1.45 23.99 1.86
N SER A 339 0.71 23.69 0.79
CA SER A 339 -0.32 22.64 0.80
C SER A 339 -0.53 22.00 -0.59
N LEU A 340 -0.91 20.73 -0.56
CA LEU A 340 -1.33 19.93 -1.70
C LEU A 340 -2.66 19.26 -1.37
N THR A 341 -3.77 19.79 -1.89
CA THR A 341 -5.12 19.26 -1.68
C THR A 341 -5.53 18.37 -2.85
N TYR A 342 -6.13 17.22 -2.55
CA TYR A 342 -6.61 16.25 -3.54
C TYR A 342 -8.00 15.73 -3.16
N GLN A 343 -8.94 15.73 -4.11
CA GLN A 343 -10.24 15.09 -3.97
C GLN A 343 -10.54 14.29 -5.23
N ALA A 344 -10.90 13.01 -5.06
CA ALA A 344 -11.22 12.16 -6.18
C ALA A 344 -12.31 11.13 -5.88
N THR A 345 -13.05 10.79 -6.92
CA THR A 345 -14.05 9.73 -6.94
C THR A 345 -13.55 8.58 -7.81
N PHE A 346 -13.78 7.35 -7.38
CA PHE A 346 -13.43 6.13 -8.10
C PHE A 346 -14.70 5.48 -8.62
N GLN A 347 -14.68 5.08 -9.89
CA GLN A 347 -15.75 4.34 -10.53
C GLN A 347 -15.18 3.35 -11.56
N ASP A 348 -15.11 2.07 -11.18
CA ASP A 348 -14.85 0.94 -12.07
C ASP A 348 -13.59 1.11 -12.95
N GLY A 349 -12.48 1.49 -12.33
CA GLY A 349 -11.19 1.69 -13.02
C GLY A 349 -10.98 3.08 -13.61
N THR A 350 -11.90 4.01 -13.39
CA THR A 350 -11.73 5.44 -13.64
C THR A 350 -11.64 6.17 -12.29
N MET A 351 -10.71 7.11 -12.20
CA MET A 351 -10.54 8.01 -11.07
C MET A 351 -10.82 9.43 -11.57
N ASP A 352 -11.93 9.99 -11.14
CA ASP A 352 -12.34 11.36 -11.42
C ASP A 352 -11.69 12.27 -10.39
N VAL A 353 -10.71 13.06 -10.82
CA VAL A 353 -10.03 14.05 -9.98
C VAL A 353 -10.88 15.30 -9.97
N ASN A 354 -11.65 15.47 -8.89
CA ASN A 354 -12.55 16.60 -8.71
C ASN A 354 -11.79 17.88 -8.34
N LYS A 355 -10.66 17.73 -7.64
CA LYS A 355 -9.80 18.83 -7.22
C LYS A 355 -8.38 18.34 -7.00
N LEU A 356 -7.42 18.99 -7.63
CA LEU A 356 -6.00 18.91 -7.31
C LEU A 356 -5.48 20.34 -7.20
N ARG A 357 -5.08 20.77 -6.00
CA ARG A 357 -4.58 22.12 -5.75
C ARG A 357 -3.24 22.08 -5.06
N LEU A 358 -2.23 22.71 -5.65
CA LEU A 358 -0.90 22.90 -5.09
C LEU A 358 -0.69 24.39 -4.81
N LEU A 359 -0.45 24.74 -3.55
CA LEU A 359 -0.03 26.06 -3.14
C LEU A 359 1.45 26.05 -2.81
N SER A 360 2.24 26.82 -3.55
CA SER A 360 3.68 26.98 -3.35
C SER A 360 4.03 28.47 -3.34
N PRO A 361 5.10 28.88 -2.61
CA PRO A 361 5.60 30.24 -2.67
C PRO A 361 5.96 30.72 -4.09
N ALA A 362 6.26 29.80 -5.01
CA ALA A 362 6.63 30.12 -6.39
C ALA A 362 5.46 30.04 -7.39
N LEU A 363 4.41 29.28 -7.06
CA LEU A 363 3.29 29.04 -7.97
C LEU A 363 2.06 28.49 -7.25
N HIS A 364 0.90 28.72 -7.85
CA HIS A 364 -0.31 27.95 -7.60
C HIS A 364 -0.61 27.07 -8.81
N LEU A 365 -1.11 25.86 -8.57
CA LEU A 365 -1.62 24.97 -9.59
C LEU A 365 -2.97 24.43 -9.15
N ASP A 366 -3.98 24.56 -10.00
CA ASP A 366 -5.30 23.95 -9.87
C ASP A 366 -5.53 23.01 -11.05
N ALA A 367 -5.99 21.78 -10.81
CA ALA A 367 -6.24 20.79 -11.85
C ALA A 367 -7.42 19.88 -11.55
N ASP A 368 -8.06 19.41 -12.62
CA ASP A 368 -9.20 18.48 -12.61
C ASP A 368 -9.19 17.61 -13.87
N GLY A 369 -9.86 16.47 -13.81
CA GLY A 369 -9.99 15.58 -14.97
C GLY A 369 -10.13 14.11 -14.60
N ASN A 370 -9.71 13.23 -15.51
CA ASN A 370 -9.89 11.79 -15.38
C ASN A 370 -8.56 11.06 -15.47
N VAL A 371 -8.40 10.04 -14.63
CA VAL A 371 -7.31 9.07 -14.72
C VAL A 371 -7.90 7.68 -14.92
N TYR A 372 -7.57 7.07 -16.05
CA TYR A 372 -7.99 5.72 -16.41
C TYR A 372 -6.98 4.71 -15.85
N LEU A 373 -7.19 4.26 -14.62
CA LEU A 373 -6.26 3.44 -13.83
C LEU A 373 -5.82 2.17 -14.56
N VAL A 374 -6.76 1.47 -15.19
CA VAL A 374 -6.49 0.22 -15.92
C VAL A 374 -5.72 0.46 -17.22
N LYS A 375 -6.01 1.58 -17.91
CA LYS A 375 -5.36 1.94 -19.17
C LYS A 375 -4.04 2.70 -18.96
N GLN A 376 -3.71 3.04 -17.71
CA GLN A 376 -2.58 3.90 -17.34
C GLN A 376 -2.55 5.20 -18.15
N ARG A 377 -3.71 5.83 -18.32
CA ARG A 377 -3.86 7.09 -19.06
C ARG A 377 -4.49 8.18 -18.22
N LEU A 378 -4.22 9.42 -18.58
CA LEU A 378 -4.86 10.59 -18.00
C LEU A 378 -5.37 11.54 -19.08
N ASP A 379 -6.39 12.32 -18.71
CA ASP A 379 -6.92 13.48 -19.42
C ASP A 379 -7.24 14.54 -18.36
N MET A 380 -6.35 15.51 -18.19
CA MET A 380 -6.38 16.48 -17.10
C MET A 380 -6.26 17.90 -17.65
N LYS A 381 -7.01 18.83 -17.07
CA LYS A 381 -6.85 20.27 -17.28
C LYS A 381 -6.13 20.84 -16.08
N ALA A 382 -5.19 21.74 -16.32
CA ALA A 382 -4.49 22.45 -15.25
C ALA A 382 -4.46 23.94 -15.52
N HIS A 383 -4.56 24.74 -14.48
CA HIS A 383 -4.34 26.17 -14.47
C HIS A 383 -3.20 26.46 -13.50
N ILE A 384 -2.20 27.18 -13.99
CA ILE A 384 -1.01 27.55 -13.22
C ILE A 384 -0.98 29.06 -13.11
N GLU A 385 -0.84 29.54 -11.88
CA GLU A 385 -0.56 30.92 -11.56
C GLU A 385 0.88 31.02 -11.04
N LEU A 386 1.71 31.82 -11.69
CA LEU A 386 3.11 32.01 -11.28
C LEU A 386 3.22 33.19 -10.31
N LEU A 387 3.86 32.96 -9.17
CA LEU A 387 4.06 33.96 -8.12
C LEU A 387 5.50 34.44 -8.16
N GLY A 388 5.71 35.58 -8.82
CA GLY A 388 7.00 36.26 -8.92
C GLY A 388 6.81 37.77 -8.99
N THR A 389 7.74 38.52 -8.41
CA THR A 389 7.73 39.98 -8.46
C THR A 389 7.83 40.46 -9.91
N LEU A 390 6.96 41.41 -10.26
CA LEU A 390 6.84 42.08 -11.56
C LEU A 390 8.18 42.56 -12.15
N ASP A 391 9.20 42.77 -11.30
CA ASP A 391 10.40 43.56 -11.60
C ASP A 391 11.48 42.84 -12.43
N LYS A 392 11.40 41.52 -12.64
CA LYS A 392 12.37 40.78 -13.49
C LYS A 392 11.77 40.08 -14.71
N VAL A 393 10.44 40.14 -14.86
CA VAL A 393 9.73 39.50 -15.99
C VAL A 393 9.83 40.34 -17.27
N LEU A 394 10.22 41.62 -17.15
CA LEU A 394 10.25 42.57 -18.25
C LEU A 394 11.38 42.32 -19.28
N ASP A 395 12.41 41.54 -18.95
CA ASP A 395 13.63 41.46 -19.78
C ASP A 395 13.74 40.21 -20.68
N LEU A 396 12.82 39.24 -20.61
CA LEU A 396 13.07 37.90 -21.18
C LEU A 396 12.02 37.39 -22.17
N VAL A 397 11.50 38.30 -23.01
CA VAL A 397 10.98 37.91 -24.32
C VAL A 397 11.58 38.81 -25.41
N PRO A 398 12.70 38.41 -26.06
CA PRO A 398 13.23 39.16 -27.21
C PRO A 398 12.33 39.13 -28.45
N VAL A 399 11.20 38.40 -28.41
CA VAL A 399 10.37 38.13 -29.59
C VAL A 399 8.94 38.69 -29.48
N LEU A 400 8.52 39.22 -28.32
CA LEU A 400 7.19 39.79 -28.15
C LEU A 400 7.29 41.26 -27.77
N GLY A 401 7.46 42.10 -28.80
CA GLY A 401 7.28 43.53 -28.66
C GLY A 401 5.89 43.88 -28.09
N LYS A 402 5.86 44.74 -27.07
CA LYS A 402 4.73 45.51 -26.53
C LYS A 402 3.41 44.78 -26.17
N ALA A 403 3.32 43.46 -26.31
CA ALA A 403 2.19 42.64 -25.84
C ALA A 403 2.54 41.75 -24.63
N ALA A 404 3.78 41.83 -24.11
CA ALA A 404 4.32 41.01 -23.01
C ALA A 404 3.82 41.41 -21.60
N GLY A 405 2.64 42.03 -21.50
CA GLY A 405 2.01 42.33 -20.22
C GLY A 405 1.19 41.15 -19.70
N LYS A 406 1.64 40.51 -18.61
CA LYS A 406 0.86 39.61 -17.73
C LYS A 406 0.55 38.19 -18.23
N LEU A 407 1.55 37.40 -18.59
CA LEU A 407 1.39 35.92 -18.61
C LEU A 407 1.64 35.33 -17.21
N THR A 408 0.90 35.78 -16.20
CA THR A 408 0.92 35.15 -14.86
C THR A 408 0.08 33.88 -14.81
N ASN A 409 -0.75 33.63 -15.83
CA ASN A 409 -1.71 32.52 -15.88
C ASN A 409 -1.49 31.66 -17.12
N VAL A 410 -1.28 30.36 -16.92
CA VAL A 410 -1.13 29.36 -18.00
C VAL A 410 -2.20 28.27 -17.86
N TYR A 411 -2.92 27.98 -18.94
CA TYR A 411 -3.87 26.88 -18.99
C TYR A 411 -3.27 25.73 -19.80
N LEU A 412 -3.26 24.54 -19.23
CA LEU A 412 -2.66 23.34 -19.81
C LEU A 412 -3.70 22.23 -19.96
N HIS A 413 -3.49 21.41 -20.97
CA HIS A 413 -4.15 20.12 -21.15
C HIS A 413 -3.09 19.04 -21.16
N LEU A 414 -3.22 18.09 -20.24
CA LEU A 414 -2.36 16.93 -20.10
C LEU A 414 -3.13 15.70 -20.57
N GLU A 415 -2.60 14.99 -21.55
CA GLU A 415 -3.25 13.82 -22.14
C GLU A 415 -2.21 12.73 -22.44
N GLY A 416 -2.55 11.47 -22.21
CA GLY A 416 -1.70 10.35 -22.61
C GLY A 416 -1.34 9.42 -21.46
N HIS A 417 -0.13 8.87 -21.46
CA HIS A 417 0.29 7.90 -20.45
C HIS A 417 0.51 8.56 -19.08
N LEU A 418 0.13 7.90 -17.99
CA LEU A 418 0.17 8.47 -16.63
C LEU A 418 1.56 8.94 -16.19
N GLU A 419 2.61 8.24 -16.61
CA GLU A 419 4.00 8.56 -16.23
C GLU A 419 4.69 9.54 -17.20
N ASP A 420 4.09 9.75 -18.38
CA ASP A 420 4.63 10.64 -19.42
C ASP A 420 3.49 11.24 -20.26
N PRO A 421 2.72 12.17 -19.68
CA PRO A 421 1.63 12.81 -20.40
C PRO A 421 2.16 13.84 -21.40
N LYS A 422 1.50 13.96 -22.55
CA LYS A 422 1.73 15.08 -23.48
C LYS A 422 1.08 16.33 -22.90
N ILE A 423 1.83 17.43 -22.89
CA ILE A 423 1.38 18.72 -22.36
C ILE A 423 1.11 19.67 -23.52
N ARG A 424 -0.06 20.33 -23.52
CA ARG A 424 -0.45 21.33 -24.53
C ARG A 424 -0.96 22.61 -23.85
N VAL A 425 -0.58 23.78 -24.37
CA VAL A 425 -1.19 25.05 -23.95
C VAL A 425 -2.60 25.16 -24.48
N ARG A 426 -3.52 25.62 -23.64
CA ARG A 426 -4.85 26.07 -24.06
C ARG A 426 -4.91 27.60 -24.05
N PRO A 427 -5.34 28.24 -25.15
CA PRO A 427 -5.65 29.67 -25.11
C PRO A 427 -6.72 29.92 -24.05
N ALA A 428 -6.52 30.92 -23.20
CA ALA A 428 -7.55 31.32 -22.24
C ALA A 428 -8.84 31.67 -23.02
N LYS A 429 -10.00 31.21 -22.53
CA LYS A 429 -11.31 31.43 -23.19
C LYS A 429 -11.57 32.92 -23.54
N GLY A 430 -10.97 33.86 -22.81
CA GLY A 430 -11.04 35.30 -23.08
C GLY A 430 -10.35 35.76 -24.37
N ILE A 431 -9.33 35.03 -24.86
CA ILE A 431 -8.62 35.37 -26.11
C ILE A 431 -9.49 35.02 -27.33
N THR A 432 -10.24 33.92 -27.25
CA THR A 432 -11.17 33.50 -28.32
C THR A 432 -12.41 34.38 -28.43
N GLU A 433 -12.88 35.00 -27.35
CA GLU A 433 -13.99 35.95 -27.41
C GLU A 433 -13.55 37.37 -27.77
N ALA A 434 -12.36 37.80 -27.30
CA ALA A 434 -11.75 39.05 -27.75
C ALA A 434 -11.43 39.02 -29.26
N GLY A 435 -11.02 37.87 -29.80
CA GLY A 435 -10.83 37.68 -31.25
C GLY A 435 -12.13 37.62 -32.07
N LYS A 436 -13.30 37.43 -31.44
CA LYS A 436 -14.61 37.51 -32.11
C LYS A 436 -15.23 38.92 -32.09
N LYS A 437 -14.73 39.82 -31.24
CA LYS A 437 -15.25 41.20 -31.09
C LYS A 437 -14.24 42.31 -31.41
N GLY A 438 -12.96 41.98 -31.60
CA GLY A 438 -11.90 42.93 -31.94
C GLY A 438 -11.43 42.77 -33.38
N THR A 439 -11.10 43.90 -34.01
CA THR A 439 -10.56 44.07 -35.35
C THR A 439 -9.51 43.02 -35.77
N GLN A 440 -9.39 42.81 -37.09
CA GLN A 440 -8.59 41.80 -37.81
C GLN A 440 -7.11 41.64 -37.35
N ASP A 441 -6.57 42.57 -36.56
CA ASP A 441 -5.22 42.54 -35.99
C ASP A 441 -5.09 41.72 -34.68
N THR A 442 -6.12 41.62 -33.83
CA THR A 442 -6.02 40.85 -32.57
C THR A 442 -6.15 39.34 -32.78
N GLY A 443 -6.89 38.91 -33.80
CA GLY A 443 -6.96 37.49 -34.21
C GLY A 443 -5.61 36.98 -34.73
N LYS A 444 -4.93 37.78 -35.56
CA LYS A 444 -3.57 37.49 -36.03
C LYS A 444 -2.56 37.46 -34.88
N ALA A 445 -2.62 38.41 -33.95
CA ALA A 445 -1.71 38.43 -32.81
C ALA A 445 -1.86 37.18 -31.92
N ALA A 446 -3.08 36.69 -31.69
CA ALA A 446 -3.32 35.46 -30.94
C ALA A 446 -2.84 34.21 -31.69
N GLU A 447 -3.08 34.13 -33.01
CA GLU A 447 -2.57 33.05 -33.86
C GLU A 447 -1.04 33.08 -33.98
N ASP A 448 -0.44 34.26 -34.10
CA ASP A 448 1.01 34.46 -34.18
C ASP A 448 1.69 34.13 -32.85
N VAL A 449 1.08 34.45 -31.70
CA VAL A 449 1.59 34.00 -30.39
C VAL A 449 1.51 32.48 -30.28
N ILE A 450 0.41 31.84 -30.69
CA ILE A 450 0.29 30.37 -30.69
C ILE A 450 1.30 29.72 -31.65
N LYS A 451 1.55 30.33 -32.80
CA LYS A 451 2.45 29.83 -33.85
C LYS A 451 3.92 30.04 -33.49
N GLU A 452 4.28 31.17 -32.89
CA GLU A 452 5.62 31.45 -32.34
C GLU A 452 5.90 30.55 -31.14
N PHE A 453 4.92 30.33 -30.25
CA PHE A 453 5.06 29.40 -29.14
C PHE A 453 5.22 27.95 -29.64
N GLY A 454 4.47 27.55 -30.68
CA GLY A 454 4.62 26.26 -31.35
C GLY A 454 6.00 26.05 -31.99
N LYS A 455 6.54 27.07 -32.67
CA LYS A 455 7.90 27.03 -33.26
C LYS A 455 9.01 26.97 -32.21
N GLY A 456 8.82 27.63 -31.06
CA GLY A 456 9.73 27.54 -29.91
C GLY A 456 9.84 26.12 -29.37
N LEU A 457 8.71 25.40 -29.32
CA LEU A 457 8.64 24.00 -28.89
C LEU A 457 9.29 23.03 -29.89
N GLU A 458 9.15 23.25 -31.20
CA GLU A 458 9.82 22.43 -32.23
C GLU A 458 11.36 22.56 -32.18
N LYS A 459 11.89 23.71 -31.78
CA LYS A 459 13.34 23.89 -31.60
C LYS A 459 13.92 23.19 -30.38
N ILE A 460 13.10 22.94 -29.35
CA ILE A 460 13.53 22.37 -28.07
C ILE A 460 13.31 20.84 -28.05
N PHE A 461 12.23 20.35 -28.66
CA PHE A 461 11.85 18.93 -28.68
C PHE A 461 12.01 18.27 -30.05
N GLY A 462 12.56 18.98 -31.03
CA GLY A 462 12.91 18.45 -32.35
C GLY A 462 14.19 17.61 -32.34
N LYS A 463 14.16 16.48 -31.63
CA LYS A 463 14.84 15.21 -31.97
C LYS A 463 14.35 14.07 -31.08
#